data_AF-A0A7J9BPL1-F1
#
_entry.id   AF-A0A7J9BPL1-F1
#
_cell.length_a   1.000
_cell.length_b   1.000
_cell.length_c   1.000
_cell.angle_alpha   90.00
_cell.angle_beta   90.00
_cell.angle_gamma   90.00
#
_symmetry.space_group_name_H-M   'P 1'
#
loop_
_entity.id
_entity.type
_entity.pdbx_description
1 polymer ?
#
loop_
_entity_poly.entity_id
_entity_poly.type
_entity_poly.pdbx_seq_one_letter_code
_entity_poly.pdbx_strand_id
1 'polypeptide(L)' 'MHETKSFVWEPPIDDVIKIKFDASFNRYSRRSCSGIIAQNKEGLVMASCTVLRETR' A
#
# COMPACT_ATOMS: atom_id res chain seq x y z
N MET A 1 22.60 17.34 11.30
CA MET A 1 21.16 17.19 11.60
C MET A 1 20.55 16.43 10.44
N HIS A 2 19.97 15.24 10.67
CA HIS A 2 19.30 14.50 9.59
C HIS A 2 17.95 15.19 9.34
N GLU A 3 17.78 15.75 8.14
CA GLU A 3 16.53 16.35 7.71
C GLU A 3 15.54 15.23 7.40
N THR A 4 14.66 14.93 8.35
CA THR A 4 13.56 13.99 8.15
C THR A 4 12.57 14.66 7.20
N LYS A 5 12.70 14.39 5.90
CA LYS A 5 11.79 14.90 4.89
C LYS A 5 10.39 14.35 5.19
N SER A 6 9.54 15.18 5.80
CA SER A 6 8.15 14.82 6.06
C SER A 6 7.41 14.85 4.72
N PHE A 7 7.20 13.67 4.14
CA PHE A 7 6.30 13.55 3.01
C PHE A 7 4.87 13.65 3.54
N VAL A 8 4.38 14.88 3.67
CA VAL A 8 2.97 15.14 3.96
C VAL A 8 2.17 14.55 2.81
N TRP A 9 1.16 13.75 3.14
CA TRP A 9 0.27 13.16 2.15
C TRP A 9 -0.45 14.28 1.41
N GLU A 10 -0.28 14.34 0.08
CA GLU A 10 -1.09 15.18 -0.79
C GLU A 10 -2.18 14.33 -1.48
N PRO A 11 -3.41 14.85 -1.57
CA PRO A 11 -4.48 14.21 -2.32
C PRO A 11 -4.16 14.19 -3.82
N PRO A 12 -4.47 13.10 -4.53
CA PRO A 12 -4.41 13.05 -5.99
C PRO A 12 -5.24 14.17 -6.64
N ILE A 13 -4.80 14.63 -7.81
CA ILE A 13 -5.53 15.63 -8.61
C ILE A 13 -6.55 14.88 -9.50
N ASP A 14 -7.78 15.39 -9.56
CA ASP A 14 -8.86 14.93 -10.44
C ASP A 14 -9.16 13.42 -10.37
N ASP A 15 -9.08 12.73 -11.50
CA ASP A 15 -9.49 11.32 -11.67
C ASP A 15 -8.36 10.33 -11.33
N VAL A 16 -7.28 10.81 -10.71
CA VAL A 16 -6.17 9.97 -10.27
C VAL A 16 -6.52 9.28 -8.97
N ILE A 17 -6.29 7.96 -8.92
CA ILE A 17 -6.38 7.18 -7.68
C ILE A 17 -5.00 7.02 -7.04
N LYS A 18 -4.96 7.05 -5.71
CA LYS A 18 -3.76 6.72 -4.94
C LYS A 18 -3.72 5.24 -4.64
N ILE A 19 -2.64 4.56 -5.04
CA ILE A 19 -2.38 3.18 -4.64
C ILE A 19 -1.42 3.17 -3.46
N LYS A 20 -1.88 2.68 -2.31
CA LYS A 20 -1.03 2.30 -1.19
C LYS A 20 -0.80 0.79 -1.29
N PHE A 21 0.45 0.37 -1.16
CA PHE A 21 0.80 -1.05 -1.20
C PHE A 21 1.78 -1.38 -0.08
N ASP A 22 1.70 -2.60 0.44
CA ASP A 22 2.67 -3.12 1.39
C ASP A 22 2.75 -4.66 1.27
N ALA A 23 3.84 -5.23 1.77
CA ALA A 23 4.04 -6.67 1.79
C ALA A 23 4.82 -7.12 3.02
N SER A 24 4.50 -8.32 3.50
CA SER A 24 5.23 -9.00 4.57
C SER A 24 5.57 -10.43 4.18
N PHE A 25 6.66 -10.95 4.73
CA PHE A 25 7.10 -12.33 4.52
C PHE A 25 7.46 -12.97 5.86
N ASN A 26 6.93 -14.18 6.08
CA ASN A 26 7.29 -15.01 7.21
C ASN A 26 8.23 -16.12 6.73
N ARG A 27 9.50 -16.05 7.16
CA ARG A 27 10.54 -17.03 6.82
C ARG A 27 10.29 -18.42 7.36
N TYR A 28 9.60 -18.57 8.49
CA TYR A 28 9.37 -19.87 9.14
C TYR A 28 8.30 -20.66 8.40
N SER A 29 7.21 -20.00 7.97
CA SER A 29 6.14 -20.62 7.20
C SER A 29 6.32 -20.51 5.68
N ARG A 30 7.35 -19.79 5.21
CA ARG A 30 7.61 -19.48 3.78
C ARG A 30 6.40 -18.86 3.07
N ARG A 31 5.61 -18.09 3.82
CA ARG A 31 4.40 -17.40 3.32
C ARG A 31 4.64 -15.91 3.20
N SER A 32 4.13 -15.32 2.13
CA SER A 32 4.05 -13.88 1.95
C SER A 32 2.60 -13.42 1.92
N CYS A 33 2.37 -12.22 2.42
CA CYS A 33 1.12 -11.48 2.25
C CYS A 33 1.47 -10.15 1.58
N SER A 34 0.73 -9.79 0.54
CA SER A 34 0.85 -8.47 -0.10
C SER A 34 -0.54 -7.86 -0.22
N GLY A 35 -0.63 -6.56 0.03
CA GLY A 35 -1.89 -5.83 0.02
C GLY A 35 -1.80 -4.54 -0.79
N ILE A 36 -2.90 -4.17 -1.44
CA ILE A 36 -3.07 -2.86 -2.06
C ILE A 36 -4.39 -2.23 -1.60
N ILE A 37 -4.40 -0.91 -1.50
CA ILE A 37 -5.59 -0.07 -1.27
C ILE A 37 -5.57 1.03 -2.33
N ALA A 38 -6.62 1.11 -3.14
CA ALA A 38 -6.88 2.21 -4.06
C ALA A 38 -7.81 3.23 -3.39
N GLN A 39 -7.41 4.50 -3.37
CA GLN A 39 -8.19 5.59 -2.81
C GLN A 39 -8.41 6.70 -3.83
N ASN A 40 -9.57 7.36 -3.80
CA ASN A 40 -9.82 8.55 -4.60
C ASN A 40 -9.16 9.81 -3.98
N LYS A 41 -9.38 10.97 -4.60
CA LYS A 41 -8.84 12.26 -4.13
C LYS A 41 -9.35 12.68 -2.75
N GLU A 42 -10.56 12.28 -2.37
CA GLU A 42 -11.13 12.52 -1.03
C GLU A 42 -10.57 11.55 0.04
N GLY A 43 -9.71 10.59 -0.37
CA GLY A 43 -9.16 9.56 0.52
C GLY A 43 -10.09 8.38 0.78
N LEU A 44 -11.23 8.30 0.09
CA LEU A 44 -12.16 7.17 0.18
C LEU A 44 -11.60 5.96 -0.57
N VAL A 45 -11.73 4.78 0.04
CA VAL A 45 -11.29 3.53 -0.58
C VAL A 45 -12.23 3.15 -1.72
N MET A 46 -11.69 3.00 -2.92
CA MET A 46 -12.41 2.55 -4.11
C MET A 46 -12.26 1.04 -4.34
N ALA A 47 -11.09 0.48 -4.01
CA ALA A 47 -10.82 -0.93 -4.14
C ALA A 47 -9.71 -1.36 -3.16
N SER A 48 -9.70 -2.64 -2.79
CA SER A 48 -8.62 -3.25 -2.05
C SER A 48 -8.43 -4.70 -2.49
N CYS A 49 -7.20 -5.20 -2.36
CA CYS A 49 -6.89 -6.59 -2.64
C CYS A 49 -5.78 -7.07 -1.71
N THR A 50 -5.90 -8.33 -1.27
CA THR A 50 -4.87 -9.03 -0.52
C THR A 50 -4.53 -10.32 -1.24
N VAL A 51 -3.24 -10.55 -1.44
CA VAL A 51 -2.71 -11.76 -2.06
C VAL A 51 -1.87 -12.50 -1.03
N LEU A 52 -2.27 -13.73 -0.72
CA LEU A 52 -1.50 -14.67 0.08
C LEU A 52 -0.76 -15.62 -0.87
N ARG A 53 0.55 -15.75 -0.70
CA ARG A 53 1.34 -16.74 -1.43
C ARG A 53 2.13 -17.61 -0.48
N GLU A 54 2.24 -18.88 -0.86
CA GLU A 54 3.15 -19.84 -0.24
C GLU A 54 4.26 -20.14 -1.25
N THR A 55 5.50 -20.03 -0.79
CA THR A 55 6.67 -20.27 -1.65
C THR A 55 7.02 -21.74 -1.53
N ARG A 56 6.67 -22.53 -2.56
CA ARG A 56 7.05 -23.95 -2.66
C ARG A 56 8.54 -24.07 -2.93
#